data_AF-A0A367PBW3-F1
#
_entry.id   AF-A0A367PBW3-F1
#
_cell.length_a   1.000
_cell.length_b   1.000
_cell.length_c   1.000
_cell.angle_alpha   90.00
_cell.angle_beta   90.00
_cell.angle_gamma   90.00
#
_symmetry.space_group_name_H-M   'P 1'
#
loop_
_entity.id
_entity.type
_entity.pdbx_description
1 polymer ?
#
loop_
_entity_poly.entity_id
_entity_poly.type
_entity_poly.pdbx_seq_one_letter_code
_entity_poly.pdbx_strand_id
1 'polypeptide(L)' 'MPTPQDPRLGACCYLLHMLLQRTEMTRPGFLDQLIRGVTADRDGMPQDAPGREDALPVFEETLRMLTSASDQLKEAASRA' A
#
# COMPACT_ATOMS: atom_id res chain seq x y z
N MET A 1 -20.16 -5.60 -17.51
CA MET A 1 -18.96 -6.39 -17.90
C MET A 1 -17.76 -5.76 -17.22
N PRO A 2 -16.88 -6.51 -16.53
CA PRO A 2 -15.66 -5.93 -16.00
C PRO A 2 -14.83 -5.41 -17.18
N THR A 3 -14.41 -4.15 -17.11
CA THR A 3 -13.49 -3.56 -18.09
C THR A 3 -12.19 -4.35 -18.10
N PRO A 4 -11.59 -4.65 -19.27
CA PRO A 4 -10.25 -5.24 -19.33
C PRO A 4 -9.30 -4.37 -18.51
N GLN A 5 -8.63 -4.96 -17.51
CA GLN A 5 -7.59 -4.24 -16.77
C GLN A 5 -6.56 -3.71 -17.77
N ASP A 6 -6.30 -2.40 -17.78
CA ASP A 6 -5.21 -1.82 -18.57
C ASP A 6 -3.92 -2.56 -18.19
N PRO A 7 -3.25 -3.26 -19.13
CA PRO A 7 -2.04 -4.01 -18.84
C PRO A 7 -0.94 -3.16 -18.18
N ARG A 8 -0.93 -1.83 -18.43
CA ARG A 8 -0.01 -0.91 -17.78
C ARG A 8 -0.27 -0.78 -16.29
N LEU A 9 -1.53 -0.75 -15.87
CA LEU A 9 -1.88 -0.76 -14.44
C LEU A 9 -1.45 -2.07 -13.78
N GLY A 10 -1.68 -3.20 -14.45
CA GLY A 10 -1.21 -4.52 -14.00
C GLY A 10 0.31 -4.56 -13.81
N ALA A 11 1.07 -4.05 -14.79
CA ALA A 11 2.53 -3.97 -14.72
C ALA A 11 3.01 -3.06 -13.58
N CYS A 12 2.40 -1.89 -13.38
CA CYS A 12 2.73 -0.99 -12.27
C CYS A 12 2.49 -1.67 -10.91
N CYS A 13 1.35 -2.33 -10.73
CA CYS A 13 1.05 -3.06 -9.49
C CYS A 13 2.07 -4.17 -9.23
N TYR A 14 2.44 -4.94 -10.26
CA TYR A 14 3.44 -6.00 -10.14
C TYR A 14 4.82 -5.46 -9.74
N LEU A 15 5.26 -4.36 -10.38
CA LEU A 15 6.53 -3.71 -10.05
C LEU A 15 6.54 -3.19 -8.60
N LEU A 16 5.48 -2.51 -8.17
CA LEU A 16 5.35 -2.03 -6.79
C LEU A 16 5.40 -3.18 -5.80
N HIS A 17 4.69 -4.28 -6.07
CA HIS A 17 4.72 -5.46 -5.22
C HIS A 17 6.14 -6.04 -5.08
N MET A 18 6.84 -6.26 -6.20
CA MET A 18 8.23 -6.73 -6.20
C MET A 18 9.17 -5.81 -5.43
N LEU A 19 9.04 -4.48 -5.61
CA LEU A 19 9.86 -3.50 -4.92
C LEU A 19 9.61 -3.51 -3.41
N LEU A 20 8.34 -3.57 -2.99
CA LEU A 20 7.96 -3.64 -1.58
C LEU A 20 8.49 -4.91 -0.91
N GLN A 21 8.32 -6.08 -1.56
CA GLN A 21 8.86 -7.35 -1.06
C GLN A 21 10.38 -7.30 -0.91
N ARG A 22 11.09 -6.85 -1.96
CA ARG A 22 12.55 -6.75 -1.93
C ARG A 22 13.04 -5.76 -0.87
N THR A 23 12.31 -4.67 -0.66
CA THR A 23 12.68 -3.67 0.35
C THR A 23 12.48 -4.23 1.75
N GLU A 24 11.37 -4.90 2.02
CA GLU A 24 11.12 -5.55 3.31
C GLU A 24 12.18 -6.61 3.64
N MET A 25 12.60 -7.41 2.66
CA MET A 25 13.67 -8.40 2.83
C MET A 25 15.04 -7.78 3.17
N THR A 26 15.34 -6.60 2.62
CA THR A 26 16.62 -5.91 2.86
C THR A 26 16.57 -4.98 4.07
N ARG A 27 15.37 -4.54 4.46
CA ARG A 27 15.09 -3.67 5.60
C ARG A 27 13.81 -4.14 6.30
N PRO A 28 13.91 -5.11 7.23
CA PRO A 28 12.76 -5.58 8.00
C PRO A 28 12.05 -4.45 8.75
N GLY A 29 10.72 -4.48 8.75
CA GLY A 29 9.85 -3.46 9.33
C GLY A 29 9.60 -2.25 8.45
N PHE A 30 10.03 -2.27 7.18
CA PHE A 30 9.81 -1.17 6.24
C PHE A 30 8.32 -0.96 5.92
N LEU A 31 7.58 -2.04 5.65
CA LEU A 31 6.14 -1.98 5.39
C LEU A 31 5.37 -1.45 6.60
N ASP A 32 5.72 -1.92 7.81
CA ASP A 32 5.09 -1.42 9.04
C ASP A 32 5.39 0.08 9.25
N GLN A 33 6.57 0.57 8.87
CA GLN A 33 6.89 1.99 8.88
C GLN A 33 6.05 2.78 7.87
N LEU A 34 5.88 2.27 6.64
CA LEU A 34 5.03 2.90 5.63
C LEU A 34 3.56 2.96 6.08
N ILE A 35 3.01 1.87 6.61
CA ILE A 35 1.64 1.83 7.11
C ILE A 35 1.43 2.90 8.18
N ARG A 36 2.37 3.02 9.13
CA ARG A 36 2.30 4.07 10.16
C ARG A 36 2.37 5.48 9.58
N GLY A 37 3.26 5.72 8.61
CA GLY A 37 3.38 7.03 7.95
C GLY A 37 2.08 7.43 7.23
N VAL A 38 1.55 6.54 6.39
CA VAL A 38 0.30 6.78 5.64
C VAL A 38 -0.90 6.97 6.59
N THR A 39 -0.95 6.21 7.69
CA THR A 39 -1.99 6.40 8.72
C THR A 39 -1.87 7.78 9.37
N ALA A 40 -0.66 8.20 9.74
CA ALA A 40 -0.42 9.50 10.35
C ALA A 40 -0.75 10.66 9.39
N ASP A 41 -0.41 10.53 8.11
CA ASP A 41 -0.73 11.53 7.07
C ASP A 41 -2.25 11.66 6.89
N ARG A 42 -2.98 10.53 6.84
CA ARG A 42 -4.44 10.51 6.75
C ARG A 42 -5.08 11.15 7.99
N ASP A 43 -4.65 10.74 9.17
CA ASP A 43 -5.25 11.18 10.43
C ASP A 43 -4.91 12.65 10.75
N GLY A 44 -3.75 13.13 10.27
CA GLY A 44 -3.33 14.51 10.36
C GLY A 44 -3.99 15.45 9.35
N MET A 45 -4.74 14.94 8.36
CA MET A 45 -5.40 15.76 7.37
C MET A 45 -6.53 16.59 8.01
N PRO A 46 -6.56 17.93 7.84
CA PRO A 46 -7.65 18.78 8.33
C PRO A 46 -8.99 18.40 7.71
N GLN A 47 -10.09 18.56 8.47
CA GLN A 47 -11.45 18.24 7.99
C GLN A 47 -11.90 19.18 6.86
N ASP A 48 -11.39 20.40 6.85
CA ASP A 48 -11.67 21.46 5.88
C ASP A 48 -10.59 21.57 4.78
N ALA A 49 -9.66 20.61 4.72
CA ALA A 49 -8.61 20.62 3.71
C ALA A 49 -9.22 20.58 2.29
N PRO A 50 -8.82 21.49 1.39
CA PRO A 50 -9.23 21.42 -0.01
C PRO A 50 -8.83 20.07 -0.63
N GLY A 51 -9.77 19.39 -1.28
CA GLY A 51 -9.51 18.08 -1.90
C GLY A 51 -9.47 16.89 -0.94
N ARG A 52 -9.88 17.06 0.34
CA ARG A 52 -9.96 15.96 1.31
C ARG A 52 -10.78 14.77 0.80
N GLU A 53 -11.93 15.03 0.18
CA GLU A 53 -12.84 14.00 -0.32
C GLU A 53 -12.18 13.12 -1.40
N ASP A 54 -11.31 13.71 -2.23
CA ASP A 54 -10.56 12.98 -3.25
C ASP A 54 -9.33 12.26 -2.68
N ALA A 55 -8.71 12.83 -1.65
CA ALA A 55 -7.49 12.29 -1.04
C ALA A 55 -7.76 11.09 -0.11
N LEU A 56 -8.85 11.10 0.66
CA LEU A 56 -9.18 10.05 1.62
C LEU A 56 -9.23 8.64 0.97
N PRO A 57 -9.93 8.43 -0.16
CA PRO A 57 -9.93 7.14 -0.85
C PRO A 57 -8.53 6.66 -1.26
N VAL A 58 -7.62 7.59 -1.60
CA VAL A 58 -6.23 7.25 -1.95
C VAL A 58 -5.48 6.72 -0.73
N PHE A 59 -5.63 7.35 0.44
CA PHE A 59 -5.04 6.84 1.68
C PHE A 59 -5.60 5.47 2.06
N GLU A 60 -6.93 5.29 1.99
CA GLU A 60 -7.58 4.03 2.31
C GLU A 60 -7.10 2.88 1.42
N GLU A 61 -7.06 3.11 0.10
CA GLU A 61 -6.59 2.11 -0.84
C GLU A 61 -5.09 1.82 -0.65
N THR A 62 -4.29 2.85 -0.39
CA THR A 62 -2.86 2.68 -0.09
C THR A 62 -2.65 1.81 1.15
N LEU A 63 -3.38 2.08 2.24
CA LEU A 63 -3.31 1.29 3.48
C LEU A 63 -3.75 -0.16 3.25
N ARG A 64 -4.82 -0.37 2.47
CA ARG A 64 -5.29 -1.71 2.10
C ARG A 64 -4.22 -2.49 1.34
N MET A 65 -3.57 -1.87 0.36
CA MET A 65 -2.51 -2.49 -0.43
C MET A 65 -1.27 -2.82 0.41
N LEU A 66 -0.81 -1.88 1.25
CA LEU A 66 0.35 -2.09 2.12
C LEU A 66 0.10 -3.18 3.16
N THR A 67 -1.09 -3.21 3.76
CA THR A 67 -1.48 -4.24 4.74
C THR A 67 -1.50 -5.61 4.09
N SER A 68 -2.12 -5.74 2.91
CA SER A 68 -2.13 -7.01 2.17
C SER A 68 -0.72 -7.49 1.82
N ALA A 69 0.19 -6.59 1.41
CA ALA A 69 1.58 -6.94 1.15
C ALA A 69 2.32 -7.41 2.43
N SER A 70 2.09 -6.74 3.57
CA SER A 70 2.66 -7.12 4.87
C SER A 70 2.20 -8.51 5.31
N ASP A 71 0.90 -8.79 5.19
CA ASP A 71 0.31 -10.07 5.57
C ASP A 71 0.83 -11.21 4.69
N GLN A 72 0.90 -11.02 3.37
CA GLN A 72 1.45 -12.01 2.44
C GLN A 72 2.91 -12.37 2.76
N LEU A 73 3.72 -11.40 3.16
CA LEU A 73 5.12 -11.65 3.55
C LEU A 73 5.24 -12.37 4.89
N LYS A 74 4.39 -12.01 5.86
CA LYS A 74 4.31 -12.72 7.16
C LYS A 74 3.88 -14.17 6.96
N GLU A 75 2.90 -14.42 6.09
CA GLU A 75 2.49 -15.77 5.70
C GLU A 75 3.60 -16.54 4.98
N ALA A 76 4.34 -15.90 4.07
CA ALA A 76 5.46 -16.55 3.39
C ALA A 76 6.58 -16.93 4.39
N ALA A 77 6.87 -16.05 5.34
CA ALA A 77 7.88 -16.29 6.38
C ALA A 77 7.47 -17.39 7.38
N SER A 78 6.18 -17.58 7.66
CA SER A 78 5.71 -18.65 8.56
C SER A 78 5.67 -20.03 7.91
N ARG A 79 5.76 -20.10 6.58
CA ARG A 79 5.82 -21.34 5.79
C ARG A 79 7.24 -21.78 5.43
N ALA A 80 8.25 -20.93 5.67
CA ALA A 80 9.66 -21.17 5.38
C ALA A 80 10.37 -21.78 6.60
#